data_AF-A0AAT9ISR3-F1
#
_entry.id   AF-A0AAT9ISR3-F1
#
_cell.length_a   1.000
_cell.length_b   1.000
_cell.length_c   1.000
_cell.angle_alpha   90.00
_cell.angle_beta   90.00
_cell.angle_gamma   90.00
#
_symmetry.space_group_name_H-M   'P 1'
#
loop_
_entity.id
_entity.type
_entity.pdbx_description
1 polymer ?
#
loop_
_entity_poly.entity_id
_entity_poly.type
_entity_poly.pdbx_seq_one_letter_code
_entity_poly.pdbx_strand_id
1 'polypeptide(L)'
;MAQVERLHAEVSAQSQIIEDQSRTIEDLKLAVSVRDVKISEQADEIARLKGLPPRPKFPGKPSGMEKASSKLFGGKGKGGKPGRGSKRDKLTVTAAVKLKASDVPTGSRFRGYEDVTVQDLHIETAVIRYRRERWETPDGKRIVADIPAGVMGGFGPQVRQFILAAHYQGQVTSERLVSLLNGMGLDISKRQVVRFLNEGLDDLIMEDQEVFKTGLETASWISVDDTGARHNRHDAYPFKLPEFIKYLSLTVAATFTLVWICIGKPSNSSRSTLSNACPN
;
A
#
# COMPACT_ATOMS: atom_id res chain seq x y z
N MET A 1 42.86 -41.25 -42.19
CA MET A 1 43.62 -41.82 -41.06
C MET A 1 44.24 -40.72 -40.19
N ALA A 2 45.16 -39.90 -40.69
CA ALA A 2 45.84 -38.86 -39.90
C ALA A 2 44.94 -37.83 -39.19
N GLN A 3 43.78 -37.46 -39.76
CA GLN A 3 42.86 -36.50 -39.16
C GLN A 3 42.03 -37.10 -38.00
N VAL A 4 41.73 -38.40 -38.06
CA VAL A 4 41.02 -39.12 -37.00
C VAL A 4 41.92 -39.31 -35.78
N GLU A 5 43.20 -39.61 -36.00
CA GLU A 5 44.20 -39.73 -34.93
C GLU A 5 44.45 -38.41 -34.21
N ARG A 6 44.46 -37.27 -34.93
CA ARG A 6 44.54 -35.94 -34.32
C ARG A 6 43.33 -35.61 -33.46
N LEU A 7 42.12 -35.89 -33.97
CA LEU A 7 40.89 -35.67 -33.20
C LEU A 7 40.81 -36.57 -31.96
N HIS A 8 41.27 -37.82 -32.05
CA HIS A 8 41.35 -38.71 -30.90
C HIS A 8 42.36 -38.21 -29.85
N ALA A 9 43.50 -37.67 -30.27
CA ALA A 9 44.47 -37.08 -29.36
C ALA A 9 43.91 -35.83 -28.65
N GLU A 10 43.16 -34.97 -29.36
CA GLU A 10 42.50 -33.79 -28.78
C GLU A 10 41.39 -34.18 -27.78
N VAL A 11 40.55 -35.17 -28.11
CA VAL A 11 39.50 -35.68 -27.21
C VAL A 11 40.11 -36.31 -25.96
N SER A 12 41.20 -37.07 -26.10
CA SER A 12 41.92 -37.65 -24.95
C SER A 12 42.51 -36.56 -24.05
N ALA A 13 43.08 -35.49 -24.63
CA ALA A 13 43.60 -34.37 -23.86
C ALA A 13 42.48 -33.60 -23.13
N GLN A 14 41.33 -33.40 -23.77
CA GLN A 14 40.16 -32.77 -23.15
C GLN A 14 39.60 -33.62 -22.00
N SER A 15 39.53 -34.95 -22.16
CA SER A 15 39.07 -35.85 -21.09
C SER A 15 39.96 -35.75 -19.85
N GLN A 16 41.27 -35.69 -20.03
CA GLN A 16 42.22 -35.55 -18.92
C GLN A 16 42.02 -34.23 -18.16
N ILE A 17 41.78 -33.13 -18.88
CA ILE A 17 41.51 -31.82 -18.29
C ILE A 17 40.20 -31.84 -17.47
N ILE A 18 39.15 -32.50 -17.96
CA ILE A 18 37.87 -32.62 -17.26
C ILE A 18 38.01 -33.41 -15.96
N GLU A 19 38.81 -34.48 -15.97
CA GLU A 19 39.10 -35.27 -14.76
C GLU A 19 39.87 -34.45 -13.72
N ASP A 20 40.90 -33.71 -14.14
CA ASP A 20 41.67 -32.86 -13.23
C ASP A 20 40.81 -31.71 -12.67
N GLN A 21 39.95 -31.12 -13.48
CA GLN A 21 38.96 -30.13 -13.04
C GLN A 21 37.98 -30.73 -12.03
N SER A 22 37.50 -31.95 -12.26
CA SER A 22 36.56 -32.62 -11.33
C SER A 22 37.19 -32.86 -9.96
N ARG A 23 38.46 -33.29 -9.92
CA ARG A 23 39.23 -33.46 -8.67
C ARG A 23 39.39 -32.13 -7.92
N THR A 24 39.75 -31.06 -8.63
CA THR A 24 39.89 -29.73 -7.99
C THR A 24 38.57 -29.21 -7.43
N ILE A 25 37.43 -29.50 -8.09
CA ILE A 25 36.10 -29.13 -7.59
C ILE A 25 35.77 -29.87 -6.30
N GLU A 26 36.11 -31.16 -6.20
CA GLU A 26 35.90 -31.94 -4.98
C GLU A 26 36.73 -31.41 -3.81
N ASP A 27 38.01 -31.12 -4.04
CA ASP A 27 38.89 -30.52 -3.03
C ASP A 27 38.40 -29.15 -2.57
N LEU A 28 37.95 -28.30 -3.50
CA LEU A 28 37.37 -26.99 -3.18
C LEU A 28 36.07 -27.12 -2.38
N LYS A 29 35.20 -28.10 -2.70
CA LYS A 29 33.97 -28.37 -1.94
C LYS A 29 34.28 -28.77 -0.50
N LEU A 30 35.28 -29.64 -0.30
CA LEU A 30 35.74 -30.03 1.03
C LEU A 30 36.28 -28.80 1.79
N ALA A 31 37.11 -27.98 1.16
CA ALA A 31 37.65 -26.77 1.78
C ALA A 31 36.55 -25.76 2.16
N VAL A 32 35.51 -25.59 1.34
CA VAL A 32 34.35 -24.74 1.66
C VAL A 32 33.58 -25.31 2.85
N SER A 33 33.29 -26.61 2.86
CA SER A 33 32.59 -27.24 3.98
C SER A 33 33.33 -27.05 5.31
N VAL A 34 34.66 -27.16 5.30
CA VAL A 34 35.48 -26.94 6.51
C VAL A 34 35.43 -25.48 6.96
N ARG A 35 35.48 -24.53 6.01
CA ARG A 35 35.37 -23.09 6.31
C ARG A 35 33.99 -22.74 6.87
N ASP A 36 32.91 -23.31 6.32
CA ASP A 36 31.54 -23.05 6.78
C ASP A 36 31.32 -23.49 8.22
N VAL A 37 31.88 -24.64 8.61
CA VAL A 37 31.85 -25.11 10.01
C VAL A 37 32.57 -24.11 10.91
N LYS A 38 33.76 -23.67 10.52
CA LYS A 38 34.56 -22.70 11.31
C LYS A 38 33.89 -21.33 11.42
N ILE A 39 33.24 -20.86 10.34
CA ILE A 39 32.46 -19.61 10.35
C ILE A 39 31.28 -19.74 11.31
N SER A 40 30.60 -20.90 11.32
CA SER A 40 29.50 -21.14 12.27
C SER A 40 29.98 -21.10 13.72
N GLU A 41 31.10 -21.76 14.02
CA GLU A 41 31.69 -21.76 15.37
C GLU A 41 32.10 -20.36 15.83
N GLN A 42 32.74 -19.59 14.95
CA GLN A 42 33.11 -18.20 15.24
C GLN A 42 31.89 -17.29 15.44
N ALA A 43 30.83 -17.50 14.65
CA ALA A 43 29.59 -16.75 14.79
C ALA A 43 28.89 -17.05 16.12
N ASP A 44 28.88 -18.32 16.55
CA ASP A 44 28.33 -18.75 17.84
C ASP A 44 29.13 -18.17 19.01
N GLU A 45 30.47 -18.11 18.91
CA GLU A 45 31.34 -17.50 19.92
C GLU A 45 31.13 -15.98 20.00
N ILE A 46 30.97 -15.29 18.87
CA ILE A 46 30.62 -13.87 18.82
C ILE A 46 29.25 -13.61 19.46
N ALA A 47 28.25 -14.47 19.21
CA ALA A 47 26.93 -14.35 19.81
C ALA A 47 26.99 -14.51 21.34
N ARG A 48 27.80 -15.45 21.86
CA ARG A 48 28.06 -15.62 23.29
C ARG A 48 28.69 -14.37 23.90
N LEU A 49 29.74 -13.82 23.27
CA LEU A 49 30.41 -12.61 23.74
C LEU A 49 29.50 -11.37 23.71
N LYS A 50 28.51 -11.33 22.81
CA LYS A 50 27.52 -10.25 22.68
C LYS A 50 26.26 -10.44 23.54
N GLY A 51 26.15 -11.53 24.31
CA GLY A 51 24.97 -11.82 25.14
C GLY A 51 23.70 -12.11 24.34
N LEU A 52 23.83 -12.56 23.09
CA LEU A 52 22.71 -12.94 22.23
C LEU A 52 22.25 -14.38 22.52
N PRO A 53 20.97 -14.72 22.33
CA PRO A 53 20.48 -16.08 22.51
C PRO A 53 21.17 -17.07 21.55
N PRO A 54 21.43 -18.32 21.99
CA PRO A 54 22.14 -19.31 21.18
C PRO A 54 21.34 -19.72 19.95
N ARG A 55 22.05 -20.07 18.87
CA ARG A 55 21.44 -20.54 17.62
C ARG A 55 20.58 -21.80 17.88
N PRO A 56 19.28 -21.81 17.51
CA PRO A 56 18.42 -22.97 17.70
C PRO A 56 18.89 -24.14 16.83
N LYS A 57 19.17 -25.29 17.47
CA LYS A 57 19.53 -26.53 16.78
C LYS A 57 18.25 -27.23 16.32
N PHE A 58 17.90 -27.09 15.05
CA PHE A 58 16.85 -27.91 14.45
C PHE A 58 17.42 -29.32 14.18
N PRO A 59 16.94 -30.39 14.85
CA PRO A 59 17.32 -31.74 14.46
C PRO A 59 16.77 -31.99 13.05
N GLY A 60 17.63 -32.45 12.13
CA GLY A 60 17.32 -32.71 10.72
C GLY A 60 16.30 -33.83 10.50
N LYS A 61 15.09 -33.66 11.02
CA LYS A 61 13.92 -34.39 10.57
C LYS A 61 13.45 -33.70 9.30
N PRO A 62 13.39 -34.38 8.14
CA PRO A 62 12.65 -33.83 7.01
C PRO A 62 11.24 -33.51 7.49
N SER A 63 10.78 -32.30 7.17
CA SER A 63 9.40 -31.88 7.42
C SER A 63 8.50 -32.96 6.83
N GLY A 64 7.65 -33.60 7.64
CA GLY A 64 6.77 -34.70 7.22
C GLY A 64 5.64 -34.27 6.28
N MET A 65 5.94 -33.40 5.32
CA MET A 65 5.07 -32.92 4.25
C MET A 65 4.91 -33.98 3.15
N GLU A 66 5.88 -34.89 2.96
CA GLU A 66 5.75 -36.00 2.01
C GLU A 66 4.67 -37.05 2.39
N LYS A 67 4.26 -37.14 3.66
CA LYS A 67 3.19 -38.06 4.10
C LYS A 67 1.78 -37.56 3.78
N ALA A 68 1.62 -36.33 3.28
CA ALA A 68 0.32 -35.80 2.88
C ALA A 68 -0.14 -36.31 1.50
N SER A 69 0.73 -36.94 0.70
CA SER A 69 0.42 -37.36 -0.67
C SER A 69 -0.14 -38.78 -0.81
N SER A 70 -0.40 -39.52 0.28
CA SER A 70 -0.86 -40.93 0.21
C SER A 70 -2.06 -41.29 1.08
N LYS A 71 -2.85 -40.33 1.57
CA LYS A 71 -4.16 -40.66 2.15
C LYS A 71 -5.26 -40.66 1.08
N LEU A 72 -5.61 -41.87 0.66
CA LEU A 72 -6.87 -42.18 -0.02
C LEU A 72 -8.04 -41.58 0.75
N PHE A 73 -8.91 -40.89 0.01
CA PHE A 73 -10.11 -40.23 0.50
C PHE A 73 -11.06 -41.24 1.15
N GLY A 74 -11.35 -41.06 2.43
CA GLY A 74 -12.31 -41.87 3.16
C GLY A 74 -12.50 -41.38 4.59
N GLY A 75 -13.29 -40.32 4.76
CA GLY A 75 -13.68 -39.86 6.10
C GLY A 75 -14.45 -38.55 6.06
N LYS A 76 -15.76 -38.62 6.34
CA LYS A 76 -16.68 -37.47 6.53
C LYS A 76 -16.05 -36.45 7.49
N GLY A 77 -15.55 -35.35 6.93
CA GLY A 77 -15.00 -34.21 7.66
C GLY A 77 -15.94 -33.01 7.58
N LYS A 78 -16.22 -32.43 8.75
CA LYS A 78 -17.05 -31.25 9.02
C LYS A 78 -16.89 -30.14 7.97
N GLY A 79 -18.02 -29.51 7.62
CA GLY A 79 -18.14 -28.45 6.62
C GLY A 79 -16.98 -27.47 6.65
N GLY A 80 -16.16 -27.51 5.60
CA GLY A 80 -15.15 -26.50 5.35
C GLY A 80 -15.84 -25.16 5.20
N LYS A 81 -15.29 -24.12 5.85
CA LYS A 81 -15.69 -22.74 5.58
C LYS A 81 -15.62 -22.51 4.08
N PRO A 82 -16.67 -21.94 3.43
CA PRO A 82 -16.62 -21.68 2.01
C PRO A 82 -15.36 -20.87 1.71
N GLY A 83 -14.56 -21.37 0.75
CA GLY A 83 -13.35 -20.69 0.31
C GLY A 83 -13.68 -19.24 -0.01
N ARG A 84 -12.79 -18.32 0.38
CA ARG A 84 -12.94 -16.90 0.05
C ARG A 84 -12.98 -16.79 -1.47
N GLY A 85 -14.16 -16.53 -2.03
CA GLY A 85 -14.36 -16.34 -3.48
C GLY A 85 -13.39 -15.31 -4.06
N SER A 86 -13.25 -15.30 -5.39
CA SER A 86 -12.32 -14.40 -6.08
C SER A 86 -12.56 -12.97 -5.59
N LYS A 87 -11.47 -12.24 -5.26
CA LYS A 87 -11.59 -10.86 -4.77
C LYS A 87 -12.30 -9.95 -5.78
N ARG A 88 -12.22 -10.29 -7.08
CA ARG A 88 -12.82 -9.53 -8.18
C ARG A 88 -14.34 -9.68 -8.23
N ASP A 89 -14.88 -10.82 -7.79
CA ASP A 89 -16.32 -11.11 -7.81
C ASP A 89 -17.10 -10.23 -6.82
N LYS A 90 -16.40 -9.54 -5.92
CA LYS A 90 -16.97 -8.66 -4.89
C LYS A 90 -16.87 -7.17 -5.24
N LEU A 91 -16.31 -6.83 -6.40
CA LEU A 91 -16.12 -5.44 -6.80
C LEU A 91 -17.39 -4.88 -7.44
N THR A 92 -17.81 -3.70 -7.00
CA THR A 92 -18.84 -2.93 -7.70
C THR A 92 -18.21 -2.29 -8.93
N VAL A 93 -18.77 -2.58 -10.12
CA VAL A 93 -18.28 -2.01 -11.39
C VAL A 93 -18.69 -0.54 -11.48
N THR A 94 -17.72 0.36 -11.49
CA THR A 94 -17.95 1.81 -11.60
C THR A 94 -18.32 2.23 -13.02
N ALA A 95 -17.72 1.60 -14.03
CA ALA A 95 -17.98 1.85 -15.43
C ALA A 95 -17.73 0.58 -16.26
N ALA A 96 -18.51 0.37 -17.31
CA ALA A 96 -18.35 -0.74 -18.24
C ALA A 96 -18.05 -0.20 -19.65
N VAL A 97 -16.90 -0.61 -20.21
CA VAL A 97 -16.48 -0.22 -21.56
C VAL A 97 -16.58 -1.44 -22.48
N LYS A 98 -17.35 -1.31 -23.57
CA LYS A 98 -17.45 -2.36 -24.59
C LYS A 98 -16.26 -2.26 -25.53
N LEU A 99 -15.42 -3.29 -25.53
CA LEU A 99 -14.31 -3.41 -26.47
C LEU A 99 -14.79 -4.02 -27.79
N LYS A 100 -14.32 -3.48 -28.91
CA LYS A 100 -14.52 -4.06 -30.24
C LYS A 100 -13.33 -4.94 -30.56
N ALA A 101 -13.58 -6.19 -30.94
CA ALA A 101 -12.52 -7.05 -31.47
C ALA A 101 -12.00 -6.47 -32.79
N SER A 102 -10.67 -6.35 -32.93
CA SER A 102 -10.01 -6.09 -34.21
C SER A 102 -9.86 -7.39 -34.99
N ASP A 103 -9.78 -7.29 -36.32
CA ASP A 103 -9.43 -8.41 -37.21
C ASP A 103 -10.33 -9.65 -37.12
N VAL A 104 -11.64 -9.44 -37.00
CA VAL A 104 -12.62 -10.53 -36.98
C VAL A 104 -12.75 -11.16 -38.39
N PRO A 105 -12.46 -12.46 -38.57
CA PRO A 105 -12.54 -13.10 -39.88
C PRO A 105 -13.95 -13.04 -40.49
N THR A 106 -14.01 -12.88 -41.81
CA THR A 106 -15.27 -12.88 -42.55
C THR A 106 -16.04 -14.19 -42.33
N GLY A 107 -17.34 -14.10 -42.07
CA GLY A 107 -18.18 -15.25 -41.71
C GLY A 107 -18.29 -15.51 -40.19
N SER A 108 -17.57 -14.77 -39.36
CA SER A 108 -17.74 -14.84 -37.91
C SER A 108 -19.08 -14.25 -37.46
N ARG A 109 -19.69 -14.84 -36.43
CA ARG A 109 -20.89 -14.33 -35.77
C ARG A 109 -20.58 -13.77 -34.40
N PHE A 110 -21.28 -12.71 -34.00
CA PHE A 110 -21.21 -12.18 -32.65
C PHE A 110 -21.85 -13.16 -31.65
N ARG A 111 -21.11 -13.57 -30.60
CA ARG A 111 -21.57 -14.53 -29.57
C ARG A 111 -22.00 -13.85 -28.26
N GLY A 112 -21.63 -12.59 -28.04
CA GLY A 112 -21.82 -11.87 -26.78
C GLY A 112 -20.53 -11.22 -26.31
N TYR A 113 -20.54 -10.73 -25.06
CA TYR A 113 -19.37 -10.17 -24.39
C TYR A 113 -18.78 -11.20 -23.43
N GLU A 114 -17.46 -11.17 -23.29
CA GLU A 114 -16.74 -11.85 -22.21
C GLU A 114 -16.19 -10.78 -21.28
N ASP A 115 -16.61 -10.82 -20.01
CA ASP A 115 -16.34 -9.75 -19.06
C ASP A 115 -14.99 -9.97 -18.36
N VAL A 116 -14.17 -8.91 -18.32
CA VAL A 116 -12.92 -8.86 -17.55
C VAL A 116 -12.97 -7.64 -16.63
N THR A 117 -13.04 -7.88 -15.31
CA THR A 117 -13.01 -6.81 -14.32
C THR A 117 -11.58 -6.38 -14.01
N VAL A 118 -11.26 -5.12 -14.29
CA VAL A 118 -9.99 -4.48 -13.97
C VAL A 118 -10.22 -3.40 -12.91
N GLN A 119 -9.35 -3.38 -11.90
CA GLN A 119 -9.31 -2.32 -10.89
C GLN A 119 -8.07 -1.46 -11.16
N ASP A 120 -8.28 -0.17 -11.39
CA ASP A 120 -7.21 0.79 -11.70
C ASP A 120 -7.20 1.95 -10.69
N LEU A 121 -6.08 2.66 -10.59
CA LEU A 121 -5.86 3.80 -9.71
C LEU A 121 -5.54 5.05 -10.53
N HIS A 122 -6.49 5.97 -10.60
CA HIS A 122 -6.30 7.27 -11.26
C HIS A 122 -5.83 8.32 -10.24
N ILE A 123 -4.65 8.88 -10.47
CA ILE A 123 -4.12 10.02 -9.70
C ILE A 123 -3.92 11.18 -10.68
N GLU A 124 -4.64 12.28 -10.47
CA GLU A 124 -4.61 13.45 -11.34
C GLU A 124 -4.43 14.73 -10.49
N THR A 125 -3.66 15.67 -11.02
CA THR A 125 -3.51 17.02 -10.45
C THR A 125 -4.35 18.02 -11.24
N ALA A 126 -5.25 18.73 -10.55
CA ALA A 126 -6.15 19.69 -11.16
C ALA A 126 -5.98 21.09 -10.54
N VAL A 127 -5.96 22.13 -11.39
CA VAL A 127 -5.86 23.53 -10.98
C VAL A 127 -7.21 24.22 -11.16
N ILE A 128 -7.85 24.58 -10.05
CA ILE A 128 -9.18 25.21 -10.03
C ILE A 128 -9.04 26.72 -9.80
N ARG A 129 -9.57 27.54 -10.72
CA ARG A 129 -9.65 29.00 -10.56
C ARG A 129 -11.02 29.42 -10.03
N TYR A 130 -11.09 29.80 -8.76
CA TYR A 130 -12.30 30.41 -8.18
C TYR A 130 -12.46 31.87 -8.63
N ARG A 131 -13.52 32.15 -9.40
CA ARG A 131 -13.97 33.52 -9.70
C ARG A 131 -15.02 33.91 -8.68
N ARG A 132 -14.61 34.67 -7.67
CA ARG A 132 -15.47 35.11 -6.57
C ARG A 132 -16.17 36.41 -6.96
N GLU A 133 -17.47 36.45 -6.77
CA GLU A 133 -18.24 37.68 -6.96
C GLU A 133 -17.74 38.77 -6.01
N ARG A 134 -17.78 40.00 -6.52
CA ARG A 134 -17.42 41.21 -5.79
C ARG A 134 -18.52 42.22 -6.01
N TRP A 135 -19.12 42.67 -4.94
CA TRP A 135 -20.19 43.65 -4.92
C TRP A 135 -19.72 44.88 -4.15
N GLU A 136 -20.25 46.04 -4.53
CA GLU A 136 -20.11 47.28 -3.78
C GLU A 136 -21.51 47.69 -3.34
N THR A 137 -21.68 47.93 -2.04
CA THR A 137 -22.95 48.44 -1.52
C THR A 137 -23.12 49.91 -1.92
N PRO A 138 -24.35 50.45 -1.93
CA PRO A 138 -24.58 51.88 -2.14
C PRO A 138 -23.79 52.78 -1.18
N ASP A 139 -23.46 52.27 0.02
CA ASP A 139 -22.63 52.96 1.03
C ASP A 139 -21.10 52.81 0.79
N GLY A 140 -20.67 52.23 -0.34
CA GLY A 140 -19.26 52.03 -0.69
C GLY A 140 -18.57 50.84 0.01
N LYS A 141 -19.31 49.95 0.70
CA LYS A 141 -18.71 48.75 1.32
C LYS A 141 -18.53 47.65 0.29
N ARG A 142 -17.38 46.98 0.33
CA ARG A 142 -17.07 45.86 -0.55
C ARG A 142 -17.52 44.53 0.07
N ILE A 143 -18.35 43.79 -0.66
CA ILE A 143 -18.73 42.40 -0.34
C ILE A 143 -18.01 41.49 -1.33
N VAL A 144 -17.39 40.42 -0.85
CA VAL A 144 -16.72 39.42 -1.70
C VAL A 144 -17.21 38.04 -1.28
N ALA A 145 -17.69 37.23 -2.22
CA ALA A 145 -18.12 35.85 -1.93
C ALA A 145 -17.00 35.07 -1.24
N ASP A 146 -17.25 34.21 -0.27
CA ASP A 146 -16.21 33.51 0.48
C ASP A 146 -15.43 32.47 -0.35
N ILE A 147 -14.27 32.05 0.15
CA ILE A 147 -13.52 30.92 -0.41
C ILE A 147 -14.15 29.63 0.17
N PRO A 148 -14.27 28.54 -0.62
CA PRO A 148 -14.69 27.26 -0.08
C PRO A 148 -13.83 26.82 1.11
N ALA A 149 -14.47 26.18 2.09
CA ALA A 149 -13.79 25.65 3.26
C ALA A 149 -12.66 24.67 2.88
N GLY A 150 -11.58 24.66 3.66
CA GLY A 150 -10.46 23.75 3.48
C GLY A 150 -9.43 24.16 2.42
N VAL A 151 -9.63 25.29 1.72
CA VAL A 151 -8.59 25.86 0.86
C VAL A 151 -7.54 26.57 1.71
N MET A 152 -6.30 26.08 1.69
CA MET A 152 -5.21 26.62 2.49
C MET A 152 -3.94 26.76 1.66
N GLY A 153 -3.35 27.96 1.65
CA GLY A 153 -2.11 28.24 0.92
C GLY A 153 -2.20 28.02 -0.60
N GLY A 154 -3.39 28.10 -1.18
CA GLY A 154 -3.64 27.85 -2.61
C GLY A 154 -3.92 26.38 -2.97
N PHE A 155 -3.95 25.47 -1.99
CA PHE A 155 -4.25 24.06 -2.21
C PHE A 155 -5.62 23.70 -1.65
N GLY A 156 -6.31 22.79 -2.36
CA GLY A 156 -7.59 22.25 -1.91
C GLY A 156 -7.44 21.26 -0.74
N PRO A 157 -8.55 20.94 -0.05
CA PRO A 157 -8.54 20.08 1.13
C PRO A 157 -8.00 18.66 0.86
N GLN A 158 -8.17 18.14 -0.36
CA GLN A 158 -7.74 16.79 -0.73
C GLN A 158 -6.21 16.64 -0.69
N VAL A 159 -5.47 17.68 -1.09
CA VAL A 159 -4.00 17.67 -1.04
C VAL A 159 -3.52 17.53 0.39
N ARG A 160 -4.13 18.28 1.31
CA ARG A 160 -3.80 18.23 2.73
C ARG A 160 -4.09 16.86 3.32
N GLN A 161 -5.27 16.29 3.04
CA GLN A 161 -5.65 14.95 3.48
C GLN A 161 -4.65 13.89 3.00
N PHE A 162 -4.26 13.95 1.72
CA PHE A 162 -3.26 13.04 1.16
C PHE A 162 -1.90 13.16 1.86
N ILE A 163 -1.41 14.39 2.10
CA ILE A 163 -0.14 14.64 2.80
C ILE A 163 -0.16 14.04 4.20
N LEU A 164 -1.23 14.25 4.96
CA LEU A 164 -1.38 13.74 6.32
C LEU A 164 -1.41 12.21 6.34
N ALA A 165 -2.20 11.58 5.47
CA ALA A 165 -2.27 10.13 5.36
C ALA A 165 -0.92 9.52 4.97
N ALA A 166 -0.27 10.08 3.95
CA ALA A 166 1.02 9.59 3.49
C ALA A 166 2.13 9.80 4.54
N HIS A 167 2.10 10.89 5.30
CA HIS A 167 3.09 11.12 6.35
C HIS A 167 2.89 10.23 7.58
N TYR A 168 1.68 10.21 8.14
CA TYR A 168 1.41 9.53 9.40
C TYR A 168 1.18 8.02 9.24
N GLN A 169 0.51 7.59 8.17
CA GLN A 169 0.28 6.17 7.90
C GLN A 169 1.34 5.57 7.00
N GLY A 170 1.66 6.28 5.91
CA GLY A 170 2.65 5.81 4.94
C GLY A 170 4.09 5.98 5.41
N GLN A 171 4.31 6.66 6.54
CA GLN A 171 5.63 7.01 7.08
C GLN A 171 6.53 7.71 6.05
N VAL A 172 5.93 8.41 5.09
CA VAL A 172 6.66 9.09 4.02
C VAL A 172 7.26 10.38 4.57
N THR A 173 8.57 10.55 4.43
CA THR A 173 9.25 11.77 4.90
C THR A 173 8.79 13.00 4.11
N SER A 174 8.84 14.18 4.73
CA SER A 174 8.41 15.42 4.07
C SER A 174 9.17 15.70 2.77
N GLU A 175 10.44 15.29 2.66
CA GLU A 175 11.23 15.44 1.43
C GLU A 175 10.74 14.50 0.33
N ARG A 176 10.42 13.25 0.67
CA ARG A 176 9.86 12.29 -0.29
C ARG A 176 8.46 12.71 -0.74
N LEU A 177 7.65 13.28 0.14
CA LEU A 177 6.34 13.84 -0.22
C LEU A 177 6.47 14.97 -1.25
N VAL A 178 7.41 15.90 -1.04
CA VAL A 178 7.67 16.97 -2.01
C VAL A 178 8.06 16.39 -3.37
N SER A 179 9.02 15.46 -3.41
CA SER A 179 9.42 14.83 -4.68
C SER A 179 8.27 14.08 -5.36
N LEU A 180 7.49 13.33 -4.60
CA LEU A 180 6.34 12.57 -5.11
C LEU A 180 5.27 13.50 -5.69
N LEU A 181 4.86 14.52 -4.94
CA LEU A 181 3.83 15.47 -5.35
C LEU A 181 4.23 16.28 -6.58
N ASN A 182 5.47 16.80 -6.61
CA ASN A 182 5.98 17.49 -7.80
C ASN A 182 6.09 16.56 -9.00
N GLY A 183 6.47 15.29 -8.81
CA GLY A 183 6.46 14.28 -9.86
C GLY A 183 5.07 13.98 -10.44
N MET A 184 4.01 14.20 -9.66
CA MET A 184 2.61 14.11 -10.10
C MET A 184 2.09 15.41 -10.73
N GLY A 185 2.92 16.45 -10.85
CA GLY A 185 2.56 17.75 -11.41
C GLY A 185 1.98 18.75 -10.40
N LEU A 186 2.04 18.46 -9.10
CA LEU A 186 1.63 19.40 -8.05
C LEU A 186 2.83 20.24 -7.62
N ASP A 187 2.86 21.52 -8.03
CA ASP A 187 3.91 22.47 -7.63
C ASP A 187 3.78 22.81 -6.14
N ILE A 188 4.66 22.21 -5.31
CA ILE A 188 4.63 22.38 -3.86
C ILE A 188 6.03 22.40 -3.26
N SER A 189 6.25 23.31 -2.30
CA SER A 189 7.51 23.44 -1.56
C SER A 189 7.52 22.63 -0.26
N LYS A 190 8.73 22.31 0.23
CA LYS A 190 8.93 21.65 1.55
C LYS A 190 8.29 22.42 2.70
N ARG A 191 8.41 23.76 2.69
CA ARG A 191 7.81 24.61 3.72
C ARG A 191 6.29 24.44 3.74
N GLN A 192 5.66 24.35 2.58
CA GLN A 192 4.22 24.18 2.46
C GLN A 192 3.76 22.81 2.96
N VAL A 193 4.51 21.74 2.67
CA VAL A 193 4.25 20.41 3.23
C VAL A 193 4.34 20.42 4.76
N VAL A 194 5.41 20.99 5.32
CA VAL A 194 5.58 21.11 6.79
C VAL A 194 4.46 21.94 7.41
N ARG A 195 4.00 22.98 6.71
CA ARG A 195 2.85 23.79 7.14
C ARG A 195 1.58 22.94 7.26
N PHE A 196 1.29 22.12 6.25
CA PHE A 196 0.12 21.23 6.30
C PHE A 196 0.19 20.19 7.41
N LEU A 197 1.39 19.74 7.77
CA LEU A 197 1.61 18.77 8.84
C LEU A 197 1.47 19.38 10.24
N ASN A 198 1.60 20.70 10.40
CA ASN A 198 1.66 21.36 11.71
C ASN A 198 0.48 22.31 11.99
N GLU A 199 -0.16 22.87 10.96
CA GLU A 199 -1.24 23.86 11.13
C GLU A 199 -2.63 23.24 10.93
N GLY A 200 -3.63 23.76 11.66
CA GLY A 200 -5.05 23.45 11.50
C GLY A 200 -5.43 22.01 11.88
N LEU A 201 -4.68 21.39 12.79
CA LEU A 201 -4.88 20.00 13.19
C LEU A 201 -6.04 19.80 14.19
N ASP A 202 -6.66 20.89 14.66
CA ASP A 202 -7.65 20.84 15.74
C ASP A 202 -8.82 19.90 15.42
N ASP A 203 -9.39 20.01 14.21
CA ASP A 203 -10.49 19.15 13.75
C ASP A 203 -10.07 17.67 13.70
N LEU A 204 -8.83 17.39 13.29
CA LEU A 204 -8.30 16.03 13.18
C LEU A 204 -7.98 15.43 14.56
N ILE A 205 -7.48 16.26 15.48
CA ILE A 205 -7.21 15.86 16.86
C ILE A 205 -8.54 15.54 17.55
N MET A 206 -9.58 16.35 17.31
CA MET A 206 -10.92 16.09 17.84
C MET A 206 -11.49 14.79 17.28
N GLU A 207 -11.38 14.56 15.97
CA GLU A 207 -11.80 13.30 15.34
C GLU A 207 -11.05 12.09 15.91
N ASP A 208 -9.72 12.16 16.05
CA ASP A 208 -8.92 11.06 16.62
C ASP A 208 -9.30 10.76 18.07
N GLN A 209 -9.61 11.80 18.87
CA GLN A 209 -10.10 11.64 20.24
C GLN A 209 -11.48 10.99 20.31
N GLU A 210 -12.40 11.38 19.42
CA GLU A 210 -13.74 10.78 19.34
C GLU A 210 -13.66 9.32 18.94
N VAL A 211 -12.86 9.00 17.92
CA VAL A 211 -12.64 7.62 17.50
C VAL A 211 -12.00 6.81 18.62
N PHE A 212 -11.00 7.37 19.30
CA PHE A 212 -10.37 6.71 20.44
C PHE A 212 -11.39 6.38 21.54
N LYS A 213 -12.24 7.35 21.90
CA LYS A 213 -13.30 7.16 22.90
C LYS A 213 -14.27 6.06 22.49
N THR A 214 -14.77 6.10 21.26
CA THR A 214 -15.68 5.06 20.74
C THR A 214 -14.99 3.70 20.67
N GLY A 215 -13.70 3.66 20.33
CA GLY A 215 -12.90 2.44 20.33
C GLY A 215 -12.80 1.82 21.72
N LEU A 216 -12.60 2.62 22.77
CA LEU A 216 -12.59 2.14 24.15
C LEU A 216 -13.96 1.61 24.60
N GLU A 217 -15.06 2.25 24.18
CA GLU A 217 -16.41 1.86 24.58
C GLU A 217 -16.87 0.57 23.90
N THR A 218 -16.38 0.27 22.70
CA THR A 218 -16.90 -0.81 21.84
C THR A 218 -15.97 -2.01 21.69
N ALA A 219 -14.66 -1.85 21.94
CA ALA A 219 -13.70 -2.93 21.73
C ALA A 219 -13.87 -4.06 22.74
N SER A 220 -14.04 -5.29 22.25
CA SER A 220 -14.07 -6.49 23.11
C SER A 220 -12.71 -6.81 23.73
N TRP A 221 -11.62 -6.27 23.19
CA TRP A 221 -10.27 -6.42 23.72
C TRP A 221 -9.42 -5.20 23.34
N ILE A 222 -8.59 -4.74 24.29
CA ILE A 222 -7.70 -3.59 24.15
C ILE A 222 -6.27 -4.08 24.42
N SER A 223 -5.35 -3.70 23.54
CA SER A 223 -3.91 -3.95 23.70
C SER A 223 -3.19 -2.62 23.94
N VAL A 224 -2.19 -2.65 24.81
CA VAL A 224 -1.30 -1.52 25.07
C VAL A 224 0.12 -1.98 24.80
N ASP A 225 0.84 -1.18 24.02
CA ASP A 225 2.25 -1.30 23.67
C ASP A 225 2.90 0.01 24.13
N ASP A 226 4.05 -0.10 24.80
CA ASP A 226 4.87 1.05 25.15
C ASP A 226 5.99 1.18 24.12
N THR A 227 5.83 2.14 23.20
CA THR A 227 6.89 2.49 22.27
C THR A 227 7.76 3.59 22.88
N GLY A 228 8.96 3.24 23.38
CA GLY A 228 9.94 4.23 23.81
C GLY A 228 10.43 5.10 22.66
N ALA A 229 10.50 6.42 22.84
CA ALA A 229 11.10 7.35 21.90
C ALA A 229 11.93 8.40 22.63
N ARG A 230 13.10 8.76 22.09
CA ARG A 230 13.93 9.80 22.69
C ARG A 230 13.37 11.17 22.33
N HIS A 231 13.01 11.97 23.33
CA HIS A 231 12.59 13.35 23.17
C HIS A 231 13.58 14.25 23.92
N ASN A 232 14.17 15.24 23.25
CA ASN A 232 15.20 16.12 23.83
C ASN A 232 16.34 15.36 24.57
N ARG A 233 16.83 14.26 23.97
CA ARG A 233 17.90 13.38 24.51
C ARG A 233 17.54 12.59 25.77
N HIS A 234 16.34 12.76 26.32
CA HIS A 234 15.79 11.92 27.37
C HIS A 234 14.93 10.82 26.76
N ASP A 235 14.97 9.65 27.40
CA ASP A 235 14.06 8.57 27.05
C ASP A 235 12.67 8.99 27.52
N ALA A 236 11.76 9.20 26.57
CA ALA A 236 10.36 9.37 26.84
C ALA A 236 9.65 8.08 26.44
N TYR A 237 8.62 7.72 27.19
CA TYR A 237 7.69 6.68 26.79
C TYR A 237 6.45 7.39 26.26
N PRO A 238 6.44 7.83 24.97
CA PRO A 238 5.20 8.31 24.39
C PRO A 238 4.23 7.14 24.37
N PHE A 239 3.08 7.33 25.02
CA PHE A 239 1.97 6.40 24.92
C PHE A 239 1.51 6.35 23.46
N LYS A 240 2.01 5.38 22.70
CA LYS A 240 1.56 5.07 21.35
C LYS A 240 0.94 3.70 21.41
N LEU A 241 -0.39 3.67 21.49
CA LEU A 241 -1.13 2.42 21.38
C LEU A 241 -0.74 1.66 20.11
N PRO A 242 -0.75 0.32 20.17
CA PRO A 242 -0.37 -0.52 19.05
C PRO A 242 -1.27 -0.23 17.86
N GLU A 243 -0.74 -0.44 16.66
CA GLU A 243 -1.35 -0.07 15.38
C GLU A 243 -2.82 -0.52 15.21
N PHE A 244 -3.28 -1.50 15.99
CA PHE A 244 -4.61 -2.09 15.91
C PHE A 244 -5.78 -1.10 16.11
N ILE A 245 -5.65 -0.08 16.97
CA ILE A 245 -6.69 0.96 17.12
C ILE A 245 -6.56 2.06 16.05
N LYS A 246 -5.35 2.32 15.55
CA LYS A 246 -5.12 3.24 14.42
C LYS A 246 -5.64 2.69 13.09
N TYR A 247 -5.66 1.36 12.93
CA TYR A 247 -6.31 0.73 11.79
C TYR A 247 -7.82 0.98 11.79
N LEU A 248 -8.47 1.13 12.95
CA LEU A 248 -9.88 1.52 12.99
C LEU A 248 -10.06 3.02 12.70
N SER A 249 -9.20 3.90 13.23
CA SER A 249 -9.36 5.35 13.05
C SER A 249 -9.19 5.84 11.63
N LEU A 250 -8.20 5.33 10.90
CA LEU A 250 -8.08 5.70 9.49
C LEU A 250 -8.82 4.78 8.54
N THR A 251 -9.20 3.55 8.90
CA THR A 251 -10.13 2.81 8.04
C THR A 251 -11.50 3.46 8.10
N VAL A 252 -11.98 3.94 9.26
CA VAL A 252 -13.23 4.67 9.35
C VAL A 252 -13.12 6.07 8.72
N ALA A 253 -12.07 6.86 8.97
CA ALA A 253 -11.91 8.16 8.32
C ALA A 253 -11.68 8.06 6.79
N ALA A 254 -10.89 7.08 6.32
CA ALA A 254 -10.67 6.88 4.88
C ALA A 254 -11.82 6.14 4.20
N THR A 255 -12.60 5.29 4.87
CA THR A 255 -13.83 4.76 4.26
C THR A 255 -14.99 5.73 4.35
N PHE A 256 -15.19 6.49 5.44
CA PHE A 256 -16.25 7.51 5.49
C PHE A 256 -15.95 8.73 4.62
N THR A 257 -14.72 9.23 4.56
CA THR A 257 -14.41 10.41 3.73
C THR A 257 -14.40 10.05 2.24
N LEU A 258 -13.92 8.86 1.87
CA LEU A 258 -13.87 8.41 0.48
C LEU A 258 -15.24 7.89 -0.01
N VAL A 259 -16.10 7.35 0.88
CA VAL A 259 -17.52 7.07 0.60
C VAL A 259 -18.35 8.37 0.53
N TRP A 260 -18.08 9.38 1.37
CA TRP A 260 -18.76 10.68 1.32
C TRP A 260 -18.39 11.49 0.07
N ILE A 261 -17.16 11.35 -0.45
CA ILE A 261 -16.75 11.95 -1.73
C ILE A 261 -17.39 11.24 -2.94
N CYS A 262 -17.73 9.95 -2.84
CA CYS A 262 -18.34 9.17 -3.94
C CYS A 262 -19.89 9.26 -4.00
N ILE A 263 -20.57 9.72 -2.95
CA ILE A 263 -22.01 9.99 -2.98
C ILE A 263 -22.20 11.51 -3.01
N GLY A 264 -22.07 12.08 -4.21
CA GLY A 264 -22.49 13.45 -4.46
C GLY A 264 -23.96 13.61 -4.04
N LYS A 265 -24.22 14.41 -2.99
CA LYS A 265 -25.58 14.87 -2.72
C LYS A 265 -26.04 15.72 -3.90
N PRO A 266 -27.14 15.40 -4.59
CA PRO A 266 -27.81 16.38 -5.43
C PRO A 266 -28.30 17.50 -4.50
N SER A 267 -27.75 18.70 -4.64
CA SER A 267 -28.29 19.89 -3.99
C SER A 267 -29.68 20.16 -4.57
N ASN A 268 -30.70 19.76 -3.83
CA ASN A 268 -32.08 20.10 -4.14
C ASN A 268 -32.32 21.55 -3.67
N SER A 269 -31.89 22.54 -4.47
CA SER A 269 -32.32 23.92 -4.28
C SER A 269 -33.59 24.16 -5.11
N SER A 270 -34.73 24.11 -4.42
CA SER A 270 -35.90 24.97 -4.66
C SER A 270 -36.29 25.21 -6.13
N ARG A 271 -37.23 24.39 -6.65
CA ARG A 271 -38.23 24.91 -7.60
C ARG A 271 -39.15 25.87 -6.85
N SER A 272 -38.86 27.15 -6.88
CA SER A 272 -39.87 28.19 -6.66
C SER A 272 -40.66 28.34 -7.96
N THR A 273 -41.84 27.71 -8.03
CA THR A 273 -42.88 28.10 -8.97
C THR A 273 -43.41 29.46 -8.52
N LEU A 274 -42.87 30.54 -9.08
CA LEU A 274 -43.54 31.83 -9.05
C LEU A 274 -44.66 31.81 -10.08
N SER A 275 -45.88 31.70 -9.57
CA SER A 275 -47.09 32.09 -10.28
C SER A 275 -47.01 33.59 -10.57
N ASN A 276 -46.98 33.97 -11.84
CA ASN A 276 -47.39 35.30 -12.27
C ASN A 276 -48.69 35.15 -13.06
N ALA A 277 -49.80 35.21 -12.33
CA ALA A 277 -51.03 35.76 -12.85
C ALA A 277 -51.00 37.25 -12.52
N CYS A 278 -51.06 38.10 -13.53
CA CYS A 278 -51.70 39.41 -13.39
C CYS A 278 -52.32 39.81 -14.74
N PRO A 279 -53.46 40.53 -14.71
CA PRO A 279 -54.35 40.71 -15.85
C PRO A 279 -54.08 42.03 -16.60
N ASN A 280 -54.33 42.01 -17.90
CA ASN A 280 -55.14 42.96 -18.67
C ASN A 280 -55.14 42.53 -20.14
#